data_AF-A0A5E4ILM1-F1
#
_entry.id   AF-A0A5E4ILM1-F1
#
_cell.length_a   1.000
_cell.length_b   1.000
_cell.length_c   1.000
_cell.angle_alpha   90.00
_cell.angle_beta   90.00
_cell.angle_gamma   90.00
#
_symmetry.space_group_name_H-M   'P 1'
#
loop_
_entity.id
_entity.type
_entity.pdbx_description
1 polymer ?
#
loop_
_entity_poly.entity_id
_entity_poly.type
_entity_poly.pdbx_seq_one_letter_code
_entity_poly.pdbx_strand_id
1 'polypeptide(L)'
;MPFLALFMVTMFVGFAFADTISTTVHFNVQTQTSFTVTLPGGSAVASGTTSDIEFNSTSGTQVKVNASVVGAPSNVQTSSIPIFVYSNTGNVDINVNLTLDSTYTGITVKAANANADWESSCSSTAMPDSGKCVAVSTASRRVAGTLAAGGTQNVWMWADFSSVAGGTSVSKTLTHTSAAS
;
A
#
# COMPACT_ATOMS: atom_id res chain seq x y z
N MET A 1 -96.35 12.81 -37.65
CA MET A 1 -95.28 12.98 -36.64
C MET A 1 -94.27 11.86 -36.86
N PRO A 2 -93.09 12.08 -37.46
CA PRO A 2 -92.12 11.01 -37.64
C PRO A 2 -91.28 10.83 -36.37
N PHE A 3 -91.17 9.57 -35.92
CA PHE A 3 -90.31 9.16 -34.81
C PHE A 3 -88.85 9.17 -35.29
N LEU A 4 -88.05 10.04 -34.69
CA LEU A 4 -86.60 10.10 -34.88
C LEU A 4 -85.96 8.97 -34.06
N ALA A 5 -85.49 7.91 -34.73
CA ALA A 5 -84.75 6.82 -34.09
C ALA A 5 -83.30 7.25 -33.85
N LEU A 6 -82.96 7.52 -32.59
CA LEU A 6 -81.61 7.86 -32.14
C LEU A 6 -80.75 6.59 -32.13
N PHE A 7 -79.84 6.46 -33.10
CA PHE A 7 -78.86 5.37 -33.17
C PHE A 7 -77.73 5.64 -32.16
N MET A 8 -77.74 4.92 -31.03
CA MET A 8 -76.69 5.01 -30.01
C MET A 8 -75.51 4.11 -30.42
N VAL A 9 -74.46 4.71 -30.99
CA VAL A 9 -73.20 4.01 -31.32
C VAL A 9 -72.40 3.82 -30.04
N THR A 10 -72.34 2.58 -29.53
CA THR A 10 -71.47 2.22 -28.41
C THR A 10 -70.03 2.07 -28.90
N MET A 11 -69.19 3.09 -28.71
CA MET A 11 -67.75 2.99 -28.97
C MET A 11 -67.10 2.03 -27.96
N PHE A 12 -66.74 0.83 -28.41
CA PHE A 12 -65.85 -0.06 -27.67
C PHE A 12 -64.42 0.48 -27.75
N VAL A 13 -63.97 1.15 -26.70
CA VAL A 13 -62.56 1.56 -26.57
C VAL A 13 -61.77 0.34 -26.12
N GLY A 14 -61.05 -0.30 -27.04
CA GLY A 14 -60.16 -1.40 -26.71
C GLY A 14 -58.99 -0.87 -25.88
N PHE A 15 -58.95 -1.22 -24.59
CA PHE A 15 -57.79 -0.96 -23.74
C PHE A 15 -56.68 -1.94 -24.13
N ALA A 16 -55.61 -1.44 -24.73
CA ALA A 16 -54.39 -2.22 -24.93
C ALA A 16 -53.64 -2.28 -23.59
N PHE A 17 -53.49 -3.48 -23.02
CA PHE A 17 -52.59 -3.70 -21.89
C PHE A 17 -51.18 -3.94 -22.45
N ALA A 18 -50.20 -3.17 -21.97
CA ALA A 18 -48.80 -3.39 -22.29
C ALA A 18 -48.21 -4.42 -21.33
N ASP A 19 -47.75 -5.55 -21.87
CA ASP A 19 -46.98 -6.52 -21.08
C ASP A 19 -45.59 -5.95 -20.80
N THR A 20 -45.17 -5.99 -19.54
CA THR A 20 -43.83 -5.58 -19.13
C THR A 20 -43.11 -6.76 -18.52
N ILE A 21 -41.99 -7.14 -19.11
CA ILE A 21 -41.07 -8.15 -18.57
C ILE A 21 -39.86 -7.41 -18.03
N SER A 22 -39.59 -7.57 -16.74
CA SER A 22 -38.40 -7.01 -16.08
C SER A 22 -37.36 -8.10 -15.87
N THR A 23 -36.10 -7.79 -16.16
CA THR A 23 -34.95 -8.67 -15.92
C THR A 23 -33.92 -7.92 -15.09
N THR A 24 -33.44 -8.55 -14.00
CA THR A 24 -32.35 -8.00 -13.19
C THR A 24 -31.01 -8.39 -13.80
N VAL A 25 -30.17 -7.40 -14.09
CA VAL A 25 -28.78 -7.60 -14.53
C VAL A 25 -27.86 -7.36 -13.35
N HIS A 26 -26.94 -8.29 -13.11
CA HIS A 26 -25.89 -8.15 -12.10
C HIS A 26 -24.57 -7.76 -12.76
N PHE A 27 -23.92 -6.73 -12.21
CA PHE A 27 -22.56 -6.34 -12.59
C PHE A 27 -21.64 -6.63 -11.41
N ASN A 28 -20.58 -7.41 -11.63
CA ASN A 28 -19.59 -7.71 -10.60
C ASN A 28 -18.24 -7.12 -11.02
N VAL A 29 -17.68 -6.24 -10.17
CA VAL A 29 -16.36 -5.66 -10.38
C VAL A 29 -15.43 -6.24 -9.31
N GLN A 30 -14.45 -7.03 -9.72
CA GLN A 30 -13.50 -7.64 -8.80
C GLN A 30 -12.60 -6.59 -8.16
N THR A 31 -12.46 -6.62 -6.84
CA THR A 31 -11.48 -5.81 -6.10
C THR A 31 -10.09 -6.43 -6.19
N GLN A 32 -9.09 -5.63 -6.58
CA GLN A 32 -7.69 -6.05 -6.69
C GLN A 32 -6.80 -5.12 -5.85
N THR A 33 -6.05 -5.70 -4.91
CA THR A 33 -5.15 -4.98 -3.99
C THR A 33 -3.67 -5.17 -4.36
N SER A 34 -3.34 -5.37 -5.63
CA SER A 34 -2.00 -5.74 -6.06
C SER A 34 -0.98 -4.59 -6.04
N PHE A 35 0.24 -4.98 -5.67
CA PHE A 35 1.48 -4.25 -5.54
C PHE A 35 2.56 -4.36 -6.61
N THR A 36 3.43 -3.37 -6.79
CA THR A 36 4.86 -3.65 -7.03
C THR A 36 5.77 -2.91 -6.05
N VAL A 37 6.96 -3.48 -5.82
CA VAL A 37 8.06 -2.85 -5.08
C VAL A 37 9.26 -2.70 -5.99
N THR A 38 9.85 -1.51 -6.02
CA THR A 38 11.11 -1.25 -6.72
C THR A 38 12.16 -0.78 -5.72
N LEU A 39 13.34 -1.39 -5.75
CA LEU A 39 14.54 -0.97 -5.03
C LEU A 39 15.40 -0.04 -5.90
N PRO A 40 16.26 0.81 -5.33
CA PRO A 40 17.24 1.58 -6.09
C PRO A 40 18.05 0.69 -7.03
N GLY A 41 18.07 1.05 -8.32
CA GLY A 41 18.76 0.30 -9.39
C GLY A 41 18.16 -1.07 -9.70
N GLY A 42 17.04 -1.46 -9.06
CA GLY A 42 16.33 -2.71 -9.30
C GLY A 42 15.18 -2.56 -10.29
N SER A 43 14.63 -3.70 -10.70
CA SER A 43 13.36 -3.77 -11.44
C SER A 43 12.18 -3.91 -10.47
N ALA A 44 10.98 -3.52 -10.91
CA ALA A 44 9.75 -3.69 -10.13
C ALA A 44 9.42 -5.18 -9.91
N VAL A 45 9.12 -5.55 -8.66
CA VAL A 45 8.76 -6.91 -8.24
C VAL A 45 7.29 -6.91 -7.80
N ALA A 46 6.46 -7.72 -8.46
CA ALA A 46 5.03 -7.87 -8.15
C ALA A 46 4.72 -9.06 -7.21
N SER A 47 5.61 -10.06 -7.19
CA SER A 47 5.51 -11.25 -6.34
C SER A 47 6.90 -11.90 -6.20
N GLY A 48 7.13 -12.61 -5.09
CA GLY A 48 8.42 -13.24 -4.79
C GLY A 48 9.30 -12.37 -3.89
N THR A 49 10.61 -12.48 -4.05
CA THR A 49 11.61 -11.79 -3.22
C THR A 49 12.24 -10.64 -4.00
N THR A 50 12.44 -9.49 -3.34
CA THR A 50 13.33 -8.44 -3.85
C THR A 50 14.80 -8.82 -3.64
N SER A 51 15.73 -8.01 -4.13
CA SER A 51 17.10 -8.04 -3.61
C SER A 51 17.11 -7.73 -2.11
N ASP A 52 18.15 -8.21 -1.41
CA ASP A 52 18.33 -7.90 0.00
C ASP A 52 18.69 -6.42 0.22
N ILE A 53 18.34 -5.91 1.39
CA ILE A 53 18.79 -4.62 1.88
C ILE A 53 19.65 -4.80 3.14
N GLU A 54 20.58 -3.87 3.37
CA GLU A 54 21.49 -3.88 4.51
C GLU A 54 21.53 -2.53 5.21
N PHE A 55 21.94 -2.56 6.47
CA PHE A 55 22.21 -1.38 7.30
C PHE A 55 23.63 -1.51 7.87
N ASN A 56 24.61 -0.94 7.18
CA ASN A 56 26.02 -1.09 7.56
C ASN A 56 26.45 -0.02 8.56
N SER A 57 26.49 -0.41 9.84
CA SER A 57 26.97 0.44 10.94
C SER A 57 28.47 0.29 11.19
N THR A 58 29.17 1.39 11.48
CA THR A 58 30.61 1.41 11.82
C THR A 58 30.89 1.48 13.32
N SER A 59 29.91 1.84 14.15
CA SER A 59 29.97 1.74 15.60
C SER A 59 28.59 1.30 16.06
N GLY A 60 28.46 0.20 16.83
CA GLY A 60 27.17 -0.39 17.21
C GLY A 60 26.26 0.48 18.10
N THR A 61 26.46 1.79 18.08
CA THR A 61 25.69 2.86 18.70
C THR A 61 25.21 3.90 17.67
N GLN A 62 25.40 3.69 16.38
CA GLN A 62 24.98 4.64 15.36
C GLN A 62 23.47 4.72 15.23
N VAL A 63 22.97 5.94 15.07
CA VAL A 63 21.59 6.22 14.75
C VAL A 63 21.48 6.63 13.28
N LYS A 64 20.32 6.40 12.67
CA LYS A 64 20.03 6.78 11.28
C LYS A 64 21.00 6.16 10.27
N VAL A 65 21.33 4.87 10.44
CA VAL A 65 22.06 4.13 9.42
C VAL A 65 21.13 3.93 8.23
N ASN A 66 21.53 4.43 7.06
CA ASN A 66 20.75 4.34 5.83
C ASN A 66 20.69 2.90 5.32
N ALA A 67 19.52 2.51 4.78
CA ALA A 67 19.40 1.27 4.03
C ALA A 67 20.15 1.36 2.68
N SER A 68 20.72 0.25 2.25
CA SER A 68 21.27 0.08 0.90
C SER A 68 20.92 -1.28 0.34
N VAL A 69 20.88 -1.40 -0.99
CA VAL A 69 20.75 -2.71 -1.65
C VAL A 69 22.07 -3.47 -1.53
N VAL A 70 22.02 -4.71 -1.06
CA VAL A 70 23.21 -5.55 -0.87
C VAL A 70 23.96 -5.73 -2.19
N GLY A 71 25.28 -5.57 -2.15
CA GLY A 71 26.16 -5.72 -3.31
C GLY A 71 26.08 -4.57 -4.32
N ALA A 72 25.34 -3.50 -4.01
CA ALA A 72 25.19 -2.34 -4.87
C ALA A 72 25.49 -1.04 -4.11
N PRO A 73 26.78 -0.67 -3.94
CA PRO A 73 27.20 0.48 -3.13
C PRO A 73 26.73 1.83 -3.67
N SER A 74 26.33 1.93 -4.94
CA SER A 74 25.68 3.12 -5.52
C SER A 74 24.19 3.22 -5.20
N ASN A 75 23.59 2.16 -4.66
CA ASN A 75 22.15 2.01 -4.44
C ASN A 75 21.81 2.17 -2.94
N VAL A 76 22.58 3.00 -2.26
CA VAL A 76 22.29 3.49 -0.92
C VAL A 76 21.15 4.50 -1.04
N GLN A 77 20.16 4.42 -0.15
CA GLN A 77 19.12 5.45 -0.11
C GLN A 77 19.75 6.82 0.19
N THR A 78 19.13 7.87 -0.32
CA THR A 78 19.51 9.26 -0.05
C THR A 78 18.28 10.09 0.25
N SER A 79 18.43 11.40 0.44
CA SER A 79 17.28 12.29 0.61
C SER A 79 16.34 12.34 -0.59
N SER A 80 16.86 12.05 -1.79
CA SER A 80 16.09 12.04 -3.04
C SER A 80 15.79 10.63 -3.55
N ILE A 81 16.48 9.61 -3.04
CA ILE A 81 16.35 8.22 -3.48
C ILE A 81 15.79 7.39 -2.31
N PRO A 82 14.51 6.98 -2.36
CA PRO A 82 13.93 6.09 -1.34
C PRO A 82 14.49 4.67 -1.45
N ILE A 83 14.41 3.89 -0.38
CA ILE A 83 14.76 2.47 -0.44
C ILE A 83 13.66 1.63 -1.09
N PHE A 84 12.39 2.02 -0.94
CA PHE A 84 11.26 1.38 -1.60
C PHE A 84 10.45 2.40 -2.38
N VAL A 85 10.09 2.04 -3.61
CA VAL A 85 9.01 2.67 -4.36
C VAL A 85 7.89 1.66 -4.51
N TYR A 86 6.75 1.94 -3.88
CA TYR A 86 5.54 1.15 -4.03
C TYR A 86 4.68 1.71 -5.16
N SER A 87 4.18 0.84 -6.04
CA SER A 87 3.20 1.21 -7.05
C SER A 87 1.95 0.34 -6.88
N ASN A 88 0.78 0.97 -6.77
CA ASN A 88 -0.49 0.26 -6.70
C ASN A 88 -0.92 -0.11 -8.12
N THR A 89 -0.81 -1.40 -8.45
CA THR A 89 -1.24 -1.95 -9.74
C THR A 89 -2.66 -2.52 -9.69
N GLY A 90 -3.31 -2.44 -8.53
CA GLY A 90 -4.70 -2.83 -8.33
C GLY A 90 -5.69 -1.77 -8.81
N ASN A 91 -6.96 -1.97 -8.48
CA ASN A 91 -8.07 -1.09 -8.89
C ASN A 91 -8.81 -0.43 -7.73
N VAL A 92 -8.29 -0.59 -6.51
CA VAL A 92 -8.76 0.12 -5.31
C VAL A 92 -7.57 0.70 -4.57
N ASP A 93 -7.84 1.68 -3.71
CA ASP A 93 -6.82 2.26 -2.84
C ASP A 93 -6.31 1.21 -1.85
N ILE A 94 -5.00 1.15 -1.62
CA ILE A 94 -4.38 0.16 -0.75
C ILE A 94 -3.53 0.80 0.35
N ASN A 95 -3.46 0.11 1.48
CA ASN A 95 -2.45 0.33 2.49
C ASN A 95 -1.34 -0.69 2.28
N VAL A 96 -0.07 -0.27 2.34
CA VAL A 96 1.08 -1.19 2.33
C VAL A 96 1.69 -1.24 3.72
N ASN A 97 1.88 -2.46 4.22
CA ASN A 97 2.45 -2.74 5.53
C ASN A 97 3.77 -3.50 5.42
N LEU A 98 4.65 -3.25 6.38
CA LEU A 98 5.89 -3.97 6.62
C LEU A 98 5.82 -4.78 7.91
N THR A 99 6.40 -5.98 7.89
CA THR A 99 6.54 -6.85 9.07
C THR A 99 7.90 -7.53 9.05
N LEU A 100 8.62 -7.50 10.17
CA LEU A 100 9.80 -8.33 10.38
C LEU A 100 9.41 -9.69 10.94
N ASP A 101 10.11 -10.75 10.53
CA ASP A 101 9.95 -12.08 11.12
C ASP A 101 10.34 -12.12 12.61
N SER A 102 11.36 -11.33 12.99
CA SER A 102 11.79 -11.15 14.38
C SER A 102 12.51 -9.83 14.58
N THR A 103 12.53 -9.33 15.81
CA THR A 103 13.36 -8.17 16.20
C THR A 103 14.76 -8.63 16.63
N TYR A 104 15.68 -7.67 16.78
CA TYR A 104 16.99 -7.92 17.38
C TYR A 104 17.24 -6.88 18.47
N THR A 105 17.63 -7.33 19.67
CA THR A 105 17.89 -6.43 20.80
C THR A 105 19.05 -5.50 20.48
N GLY A 106 18.82 -4.19 20.60
CA GLY A 106 19.81 -3.18 20.27
C GLY A 106 19.78 -2.73 18.80
N ILE A 107 18.87 -3.23 17.97
CA ILE A 107 18.64 -2.70 16.62
C ILE A 107 17.17 -2.33 16.47
N THR A 108 16.90 -1.06 16.16
CA THR A 108 15.55 -0.57 15.84
C THR A 108 15.49 -0.19 14.37
N VAL A 109 14.66 -0.89 13.61
CA VAL A 109 14.39 -0.55 12.20
C VAL A 109 13.22 0.42 12.13
N LYS A 110 13.34 1.46 11.30
CA LYS A 110 12.38 2.54 11.16
C LYS A 110 12.05 2.74 9.69
N ALA A 111 10.81 3.11 9.39
CA ALA A 111 10.37 3.45 8.03
C ALA A 111 9.59 4.76 8.02
N ALA A 112 9.67 5.52 6.92
CA ALA A 112 8.84 6.70 6.69
C ALA A 112 8.55 6.94 5.21
N ASN A 113 7.42 7.57 4.90
CA ASN A 113 7.00 7.98 3.55
C ASN A 113 7.62 9.29 3.07
N ALA A 114 8.55 9.86 3.84
CA ALA A 114 9.32 11.04 3.50
C ALA A 114 10.70 10.93 4.15
N ASN A 115 11.72 11.41 3.44
CA ASN A 115 13.02 11.66 4.05
C ASN A 115 12.97 12.99 4.81
N ALA A 116 12.74 12.93 6.13
CA ALA A 116 12.68 14.08 7.01
C ALA A 116 13.25 13.73 8.39
N ASP A 117 13.72 14.72 9.14
CA ASP A 117 14.41 14.59 10.45
C ASP A 117 13.59 13.94 11.58
N TRP A 118 12.37 13.49 11.27
CA TRP A 118 11.46 12.82 12.18
C TRP A 118 11.87 11.39 12.49
N GLU A 119 12.96 10.88 11.91
CA GLU A 119 13.52 9.57 12.26
C GLU A 119 13.87 9.44 13.76
N SER A 120 13.98 10.55 14.47
CA SER A 120 14.22 10.61 15.93
C SER A 120 12.96 10.42 16.79
N SER A 121 11.75 10.47 16.19
CA SER A 121 10.47 10.40 16.91
C SER A 121 9.44 9.54 16.17
N CYS A 122 9.63 8.22 16.20
CA CYS A 122 8.69 7.30 15.56
C CYS A 122 7.41 7.09 16.37
N SER A 123 6.29 7.01 15.65
CA SER A 123 5.05 6.45 16.18
C SER A 123 5.17 4.93 16.38
N SER A 124 4.53 4.42 17.43
CA SER A 124 4.47 3.00 17.76
C SER A 124 3.22 2.31 17.21
N THR A 125 2.34 3.00 16.48
CA THR A 125 1.03 2.47 16.06
C THR A 125 0.85 2.39 14.55
N ALA A 126 1.02 3.47 13.78
CA ALA A 126 0.96 3.43 12.31
C ALA A 126 1.44 4.75 11.66
N MET A 127 1.90 4.68 10.40
CA MET A 127 1.81 5.79 9.44
C MET A 127 0.34 5.91 8.96
N PRO A 128 -0.24 7.07 8.56
CA PRO A 128 0.34 8.37 8.32
C PRO A 128 -0.16 9.40 9.33
N ASP A 129 0.52 9.54 10.47
CA ASP A 129 0.64 10.90 11.00
C ASP A 129 1.68 11.56 10.10
N SER A 130 1.23 12.44 9.18
CA SER A 130 2.12 13.25 8.36
C SER A 130 3.18 13.85 9.28
N GLY A 131 4.46 13.51 9.10
CA GLY A 131 5.49 14.01 10.00
C GLY A 131 6.19 13.01 10.91
N LYS A 132 5.96 11.68 10.83
CA LYS A 132 6.62 10.73 11.74
C LYS A 132 7.04 9.43 11.05
N CYS A 133 8.16 8.86 11.49
CA CYS A 133 8.51 7.48 11.15
C CYS A 133 7.67 6.48 11.96
N VAL A 134 7.71 5.21 11.56
CA VAL A 134 7.19 4.08 12.34
C VAL A 134 8.32 3.09 12.61
N ALA A 135 8.36 2.54 13.82
CA ALA A 135 9.28 1.45 14.15
C ALA A 135 8.77 0.14 13.54
N VAL A 136 9.53 -0.44 12.63
CA VAL A 136 9.23 -1.73 12.00
C VAL A 136 9.59 -2.84 12.98
N SER A 137 8.68 -3.79 13.16
CA SER A 137 8.76 -4.84 14.16
C SER A 137 8.05 -6.11 13.66
N THR A 138 7.82 -7.07 14.56
CA THR A 138 6.97 -8.25 14.28
C THR A 138 5.48 -7.93 14.17
N ALA A 139 5.04 -6.77 14.68
CA ALA A 139 3.71 -6.27 14.40
C ALA A 139 3.67 -5.63 13.01
N SER A 140 2.62 -5.91 12.24
CA SER A 140 2.38 -5.30 10.93
C SER A 140 2.26 -3.77 11.06
N ARG A 141 3.11 -3.05 10.34
CA ARG A 141 3.19 -1.58 10.36
C ARG A 141 2.88 -1.00 9.01
N ARG A 142 1.88 -0.13 8.94
CA ARG A 142 1.60 0.66 7.73
C ARG A 142 2.72 1.64 7.45
N VAL A 143 3.22 1.63 6.21
CA VAL A 143 4.30 2.51 5.71
C VAL A 143 3.94 3.29 4.44
N ALA A 144 2.90 2.85 3.73
CA ALA A 144 2.22 3.63 2.71
C ALA A 144 0.73 3.61 3.04
N GLY A 145 0.14 4.78 3.34
CA GLY A 145 -1.27 4.91 3.69
C GLY A 145 -2.08 5.45 2.52
N THR A 146 -3.23 4.83 2.24
CA THR A 146 -4.17 5.24 1.19
C THR A 146 -3.47 5.50 -0.15
N LEU A 147 -2.70 4.52 -0.61
CA LEU A 147 -2.07 4.56 -1.92
C LEU A 147 -3.13 4.36 -3.00
N ALA A 148 -3.48 5.44 -3.69
CA ALA A 148 -4.51 5.44 -4.72
C ALA A 148 -4.25 4.38 -5.82
N ALA A 149 -5.30 3.86 -6.46
CA ALA A 149 -5.15 3.00 -7.63
C ALA A 149 -4.31 3.69 -8.73
N GLY A 150 -3.27 3.02 -9.21
CA GLY A 150 -2.27 3.60 -10.14
C GLY A 150 -1.29 4.59 -9.51
N GLY A 151 -1.41 4.87 -8.21
CA GLY A 151 -0.54 5.77 -7.47
C GLY A 151 0.79 5.14 -7.08
N THR A 152 1.76 5.99 -6.74
CA THR A 152 3.08 5.60 -6.25
C THR A 152 3.39 6.24 -4.90
N GLN A 153 4.07 5.51 -4.01
CA GLN A 153 4.56 6.03 -2.73
C GLN A 153 6.02 5.65 -2.51
N ASN A 154 6.83 6.66 -2.19
CA ASN A 154 8.22 6.50 -1.78
C ASN A 154 8.30 6.22 -0.28
N VAL A 155 9.16 5.28 0.12
CA VAL A 155 9.43 4.94 1.52
C VAL A 155 10.94 4.83 1.76
N TRP A 156 11.39 5.47 2.82
CA TRP A 156 12.75 5.43 3.35
C TRP A 156 12.81 4.54 4.58
N MET A 157 13.96 3.92 4.83
CA MET A 157 14.18 3.11 6.03
C MET A 157 15.54 3.36 6.67
N TRP A 158 15.57 3.34 7.99
CA TRP A 158 16.81 3.48 8.75
C TRP A 158 16.91 2.41 9.84
N ALA A 159 18.12 2.18 10.31
CA ALA A 159 18.34 1.42 11.54
C ALA A 159 19.08 2.28 12.58
N ASP A 160 18.63 2.19 13.83
CA ASP A 160 19.36 2.67 14.99
C ASP A 160 19.97 1.47 15.72
N PHE A 161 21.24 1.60 16.07
CA PHE A 161 22.01 0.63 16.82
C PHE A 161 22.23 1.19 18.24
N SER A 162 22.00 0.37 19.26
CA SER A 162 22.18 0.72 20.67
C SER A 162 22.92 -0.39 21.40
N SER A 163 24.26 -0.25 21.44
CA SER A 163 25.18 -1.17 22.12
C SER A 163 25.28 -2.56 21.49
N VAL A 164 25.19 -2.64 20.16
CA VAL A 164 25.46 -3.87 19.42
C VAL A 164 26.96 -4.11 19.35
N ALA A 165 27.41 -5.34 19.59
CA ALA A 165 28.83 -5.69 19.50
C ALA A 165 29.36 -5.50 18.06
N GLY A 166 30.57 -4.95 17.92
CA GLY A 166 31.22 -4.82 16.62
C GLY A 166 31.39 -6.17 15.92
N GLY A 167 31.19 -6.21 14.60
CA GLY A 167 31.25 -7.43 13.80
C GLY A 167 29.98 -8.30 13.87
N THR A 168 28.94 -7.88 14.59
CA THR A 168 27.64 -8.57 14.61
C THR A 168 26.99 -8.48 13.24
N SER A 169 26.64 -9.62 12.66
CA SER A 169 25.83 -9.72 11.44
C SER A 169 24.54 -10.46 11.77
N VAL A 170 23.40 -9.85 11.43
CA VAL A 170 22.07 -10.39 11.70
C VAL A 170 21.23 -10.23 10.46
N SER A 171 20.64 -11.32 9.99
CA SER A 171 19.69 -11.30 8.88
C SER A 171 18.28 -11.49 9.41
N LYS A 172 17.34 -10.72 8.87
CA LYS A 172 15.91 -10.76 9.18
C LYS A 172 15.12 -10.72 7.89
N THR A 173 13.94 -11.33 7.89
CA THR A 173 13.04 -11.28 6.74
C THR A 173 12.05 -10.15 6.92
N LEU A 174 11.99 -9.27 5.92
CA LEU A 174 11.01 -8.19 5.83
C LEU A 174 9.90 -8.60 4.84
N THR A 175 8.66 -8.61 5.31
CA THR A 175 7.48 -8.96 4.50
C THR A 175 6.69 -7.71 4.18
N HIS A 176 6.27 -7.59 2.92
CA HIS A 176 5.42 -6.51 2.40
C HIS A 176 4.03 -7.07 2.13
N THR A 177 2.99 -6.42 2.64
CA THR A 177 1.59 -6.84 2.42
C THR A 177 0.72 -5.65 2.07
N SER A 178 -0.24 -5.85 1.19
CA SER A 178 -1.28 -4.85 0.89
C SER A 178 -2.64 -5.27 1.46
N ALA A 179 -3.46 -4.28 1.78
CA ALA A 179 -4.88 -4.43 2.09
C ALA A 179 -5.65 -3.27 1.47
N ALA A 180 -6.93 -3.47 1.13
CA ALA A 180 -7.80 -2.37 0.71
C ALA A 180 -7.85 -1.30 1.82
N SER A 181 -7.92 -0.03 1.43
CA SER A 181 -7.94 1.12 2.35
C SER A 181 -9.33 1.49 2.83
#